data_AF-A0A0C7NWX6-F1
#
_entry.id   AF-A0A0C7NWX6-F1
#
_cell.length_a   1.000
_cell.length_b   1.000
_cell.length_c   1.000
_cell.angle_alpha   90.00
_cell.angle_beta   90.00
_cell.angle_gamma   90.00
#
_symmetry.space_group_name_H-M   'P 1'
#
loop_
_entity.id
_entity.type
_entity.pdbx_description
1 polymer ?
#
loop_
_entity_poly.entity_id
_entity_poly.type
_entity_poly.pdbx_seq_one_letter_code
_entity_poly.pdbx_strand_id
1 'polypeptide(L)'
;MGNLKIHVDEEFINKLIDKTIEEKAQIQGLKNLNVQLREDGIKFQMELELLGKTTTLESLIKILEKPEDLEHGKLRLLLSGNEGVRKILEGVFFIISEYSEAFSAKDFEILIDFSKMRINPIIDSILKSIKITELILKEGRFELSLELMK
;
A
#
# COMPACT_ATOMS: atom_id res chain seq x y z
N MET A 1 9.17 28.26 -4.98
CA MET A 1 8.26 27.14 -5.30
C MET A 1 8.37 26.18 -4.13
N GLY A 2 7.24 25.81 -3.54
CA GLY A 2 7.25 24.95 -2.35
C GLY A 2 7.35 23.49 -2.80
N ASN A 3 8.43 22.83 -2.42
CA ASN A 3 8.58 21.39 -2.62
C ASN A 3 8.35 20.70 -1.28
N LEU A 4 7.47 19.71 -1.26
CA LEU A 4 7.23 18.86 -0.10
C LEU A 4 7.81 17.48 -0.42
N LYS A 5 8.70 16.99 0.43
CA LYS A 5 9.20 15.62 0.35
C LYS A 5 8.61 14.83 1.51
N ILE A 6 7.88 13.77 1.19
CA ILE A 6 7.34 12.83 2.16
C ILE A 6 8.23 11.60 2.14
N HIS A 7 8.67 11.22 3.35
CA HIS A 7 9.49 10.04 3.57
C HIS A 7 8.74 9.11 4.50
N VAL A 8 8.58 7.86 4.06
CA VAL A 8 8.00 6.80 4.88
C VAL A 8 9.01 5.65 4.88
N ASP A 9 9.55 5.34 6.05
CA ASP A 9 10.46 4.21 6.24
C ASP A 9 9.70 2.94 6.64
N GLU A 10 10.40 1.80 6.53
CA GLU A 10 9.88 0.51 6.98
C GLU A 10 9.43 0.54 8.45
N GLU A 11 10.15 1.24 9.32
CA GLU A 11 9.86 1.27 10.76
C GLU A 11 8.50 1.91 11.04
N PHE A 12 8.20 3.04 10.39
CA PHE A 12 6.92 3.70 10.49
C PHE A 12 5.77 2.81 10.03
N ILE A 13 5.93 2.14 8.88
CA ILE A 13 4.91 1.24 8.33
C ILE A 13 4.64 0.08 9.27
N ASN A 14 5.70 -0.57 9.77
CA ASN A 14 5.58 -1.70 10.68
C ASN A 14 4.91 -1.29 12.00
N LYS A 15 5.29 -0.15 12.59
CA LYS A 15 4.62 0.38 13.80
C LYS A 15 3.13 0.65 13.58
N LEU A 16 2.76 1.15 12.40
CA LEU A 16 1.36 1.40 12.06
C LEU A 16 0.56 0.10 11.91
N ILE A 17 1.18 -0.93 11.32
CA ILE A 17 0.61 -2.27 11.20
C ILE A 17 0.43 -2.91 12.59
N ASP A 18 1.47 -2.89 13.42
CA ASP A 18 1.44 -3.43 14.78
C ASP A 18 0.28 -2.83 15.57
N LYS A 19 0.17 -1.50 15.55
CA LYS A 19 -0.91 -0.78 16.23
C LYS A 19 -2.29 -1.15 15.68
N THR A 20 -2.41 -1.34 14.37
CA THR A 20 -3.69 -1.76 13.74
C THR A 20 -4.08 -3.18 14.15
N ILE A 21 -3.10 -4.09 14.26
CA ILE A 21 -3.33 -5.46 14.72
C ILE A 21 -3.75 -5.46 16.19
N GLU A 22 -3.01 -4.74 17.04
CA GLU A 22 -3.31 -4.60 18.48
C GLU A 22 -4.72 -4.02 18.73
N GLU A 23 -5.11 -2.99 17.97
CA GLU A 23 -6.38 -2.29 18.20
C GLU A 23 -7.59 -3.02 17.61
N LYS A 24 -7.44 -3.79 16.52
CA LYS A 24 -8.60 -4.22 15.71
C LYS A 24 -8.59 -5.65 15.20
N ALA A 25 -7.46 -6.37 15.22
CA ALA A 25 -7.35 -7.65 14.53
C ALA A 25 -6.98 -8.79 15.51
N GLN A 26 -8.00 -9.44 16.10
CA GLN A 26 -7.80 -10.77 16.69
C GLN A 26 -7.72 -11.84 15.59
N ILE A 27 -6.67 -11.80 14.77
CA ILE A 27 -6.40 -12.87 13.81
C ILE A 27 -5.78 -14.03 14.60
N GLN A 28 -6.57 -15.07 14.86
CA GLN A 28 -6.16 -16.21 15.65
C GLN A 28 -4.94 -16.90 15.01
N GLY A 29 -3.83 -16.98 15.76
CA GLY A 29 -2.58 -17.58 15.29
C GLY A 29 -1.64 -16.63 14.53
N LEU A 30 -1.99 -15.37 14.29
CA LEU A 30 -1.04 -14.38 13.76
C LEU A 30 -0.06 -13.95 14.85
N LYS A 31 1.23 -14.22 14.64
CA LYS A 31 2.30 -13.80 15.55
C LYS A 31 2.89 -12.45 15.17
N ASN A 32 3.12 -12.25 13.88
CA ASN A 32 3.77 -11.05 13.37
C ASN A 32 3.38 -10.77 11.92
N LEU A 33 3.33 -9.49 11.55
CA LEU A 33 3.20 -9.04 10.17
C LEU A 33 4.24 -7.96 9.92
N ASN A 34 5.23 -8.30 9.09
CA ASN A 34 6.34 -7.42 8.75
C ASN A 34 6.25 -6.98 7.29
N VAL A 35 6.56 -5.71 7.04
CA VAL A 35 6.66 -5.11 5.71
C VAL A 35 8.08 -4.63 5.48
N GLN A 36 8.64 -5.03 4.34
CA GLN A 36 9.95 -4.63 3.87
C GLN A 36 9.82 -3.90 2.53
N LEU A 37 10.41 -2.71 2.45
CA LEU A 37 10.50 -1.92 1.23
C LEU A 37 11.81 -2.30 0.51
N ARG A 38 11.68 -2.83 -0.69
CA ARG A 38 12.80 -3.23 -1.55
C ARG A 38 12.71 -2.48 -2.87
N GLU A 39 13.83 -2.41 -3.60
CA GLU A 39 13.86 -1.75 -4.91
C GLU A 39 12.93 -2.43 -5.91
N ASP A 40 12.71 -3.74 -5.78
CA ASP A 40 11.86 -4.55 -6.65
C ASP A 40 10.40 -4.66 -6.18
N GLY A 41 10.04 -4.02 -5.05
CA GLY A 41 8.68 -3.97 -4.55
C GLY A 41 8.55 -3.94 -3.02
N ILE A 42 7.35 -4.22 -2.54
CA ILE A 42 7.01 -4.28 -1.12
C ILE A 42 6.85 -5.75 -0.73
N LYS A 43 7.76 -6.26 0.09
CA LYS A 43 7.69 -7.62 0.60
C LYS A 43 6.87 -7.64 1.89
N PHE A 44 5.83 -8.44 1.90
CA PHE A 44 5.00 -8.75 3.07
C PHE A 44 5.39 -10.12 3.62
N GLN A 45 5.71 -10.17 4.90
CA GLN A 45 6.03 -11.40 5.61
C GLN A 45 5.06 -11.56 6.79
N MET A 46 4.36 -12.68 6.82
CA MET A 46 3.40 -13.03 7.86
C MET A 46 3.90 -14.26 8.60
N GLU A 47 3.98 -14.19 9.92
CA GLU A 47 4.31 -15.32 10.77
C GLU A 47 3.06 -15.82 11.48
N LEU A 48 2.74 -17.09 11.24
CA LEU A 48 1.56 -17.76 11.79
C LEU A 48 1.97 -18.92 12.68
N GLU A 49 1.27 -19.10 13.80
CA GLU A 49 1.32 -20.31 14.61
C GLU A 49 0.13 -21.21 14.29
N LEU A 50 0.42 -22.33 13.64
CA LEU A 50 -0.57 -23.33 13.24
C LEU A 50 -0.20 -24.66 13.88
N LEU A 51 -1.10 -25.23 14.67
CA LEU A 51 -0.93 -26.55 15.31
C LEU A 51 0.40 -26.67 16.09
N GLY A 52 0.81 -25.59 16.77
CA GLY A 52 2.05 -25.53 17.55
C GLY A 52 3.34 -25.41 16.72
N LYS A 53 3.23 -25.18 15.41
CA LYS A 53 4.37 -24.86 14.53
C LYS A 53 4.28 -23.44 14.02
N THR A 54 5.39 -22.73 14.05
CA THR A 54 5.49 -21.41 13.42
C THR A 54 5.79 -21.59 11.93
N THR A 55 4.98 -20.97 11.09
CA THR A 55 5.11 -20.96 9.63
C THR A 55 5.22 -19.52 9.16
N THR A 56 6.20 -19.25 8.31
CA THR A 56 6.39 -17.94 7.69
C THR A 56 5.85 -17.99 6.27
N LEU A 57 4.95 -17.06 5.95
CA LEU A 57 4.38 -16.88 4.62
C LEU A 57 4.85 -15.55 4.05
N GLU A 58 5.23 -15.53 2.79
CA GLU A 58 5.77 -14.33 2.14
C GLU A 58 5.02 -14.00 0.85
N SER A 59 4.81 -12.72 0.62
CA SER A 59 4.26 -12.16 -0.61
C SER A 59 5.09 -10.95 -1.04
N LEU A 60 5.15 -10.70 -2.34
CA LEU A 60 5.79 -9.52 -2.93
C LEU A 60 4.78 -8.76 -3.77
N ILE A 61 4.65 -7.46 -3.47
CA ILE A 61 3.84 -6.52 -4.21
C ILE A 61 4.77 -5.69 -5.11
N LYS A 62 4.63 -5.81 -6.43
CA LYS A 62 5.40 -5.03 -7.39
C LYS A 62 4.57 -3.87 -7.91
N ILE A 63 5.18 -2.69 -8.05
CA ILE A 63 4.53 -1.56 -8.72
C ILE A 63 4.72 -1.72 -10.24
N LEU A 64 3.62 -1.91 -10.96
CA LEU A 64 3.61 -2.02 -12.44
C LEU A 64 3.41 -0.67 -13.12
N GLU A 65 2.57 0.18 -12.53
CA GLU A 65 2.21 1.50 -13.06
C GLU A 65 2.17 2.49 -11.89
N LYS A 66 2.72 3.68 -12.08
CA LYS A 66 2.70 4.78 -11.11
C LYS A 66 1.71 5.84 -11.61
N PRO A 67 0.91 6.45 -10.73
CA PRO A 67 0.03 7.54 -11.11
C PRO A 67 0.84 8.77 -11.53
N GLU A 68 0.21 9.63 -12.34
CA GLU A 68 0.84 10.86 -12.83
C GLU A 68 0.85 11.93 -11.74
N ASP A 69 -0.25 12.02 -10.98
CA ASP A 69 -0.39 12.90 -9.82
C ASP A 69 -1.38 12.31 -8.79
N LEU A 70 -1.76 13.10 -7.78
CA LEU A 70 -2.66 12.65 -6.71
C LEU A 70 -4.16 12.67 -7.10
N GLU A 71 -4.51 13.18 -8.28
CA GLU A 71 -5.86 13.17 -8.85
C GLU A 71 -6.00 12.34 -10.13
N HIS A 72 -4.91 12.15 -10.88
CA HIS A 72 -4.93 11.54 -12.21
C HIS A 72 -3.92 10.38 -12.29
N GLY A 73 -4.36 9.35 -13.01
CA GLY A 73 -3.57 8.15 -13.26
C GLY A 73 -3.90 7.01 -12.31
N LYS A 74 -3.17 5.91 -12.50
CA LYS A 74 -3.45 4.62 -11.89
C LYS A 74 -2.21 4.09 -11.19
N LEU A 75 -2.36 3.66 -9.95
CA LEU A 75 -1.38 2.79 -9.30
C LEU A 75 -1.78 1.35 -9.56
N ARG A 76 -0.97 0.62 -10.34
CA ARG A 76 -1.15 -0.82 -10.56
C ARG A 76 -0.11 -1.59 -9.78
N LEU A 77 -0.58 -2.54 -8.98
CA LEU A 77 0.22 -3.39 -8.14
C LEU A 77 0.01 -4.85 -8.55
N LEU A 78 1.10 -5.63 -8.63
CA LEU A 78 1.07 -7.06 -8.89
C LEU A 78 1.46 -7.83 -7.63
N LEU A 79 0.61 -8.75 -7.21
CA LEU A 79 0.80 -9.64 -6.07
C LEU A 79 1.45 -10.96 -6.52
N SER A 80 2.52 -11.35 -5.86
CA SER A 80 3.24 -12.58 -6.14
C SER A 80 3.70 -13.27 -4.86
N GLY A 81 4.03 -14.56 -4.91
CA GLY A 81 4.42 -15.34 -3.72
C GLY A 81 3.32 -16.24 -3.18
N ASN A 82 3.27 -16.42 -1.86
CA ASN A 82 2.40 -17.38 -1.20
C ASN A 82 0.91 -17.13 -1.49
N GLU A 83 0.20 -18.18 -1.91
CA GLU A 83 -1.21 -18.08 -2.29
C GLU A 83 -2.12 -17.57 -1.17
N GLY A 84 -1.91 -18.01 0.07
CA GLY A 84 -2.72 -17.60 1.21
C GLY A 84 -2.58 -16.11 1.49
N VAL A 85 -1.36 -15.60 1.54
CA VAL A 85 -1.10 -14.17 1.77
C VAL A 85 -1.66 -13.32 0.62
N ARG A 86 -1.47 -13.76 -0.63
CA ARG A 86 -2.06 -13.05 -1.79
C ARG A 86 -3.57 -12.98 -1.70
N LYS A 87 -4.26 -14.09 -1.41
CA LYS A 87 -5.72 -14.12 -1.27
C LYS A 87 -6.22 -13.23 -0.13
N ILE A 88 -5.48 -13.13 0.97
CA ILE A 88 -5.79 -12.20 2.05
C ILE A 88 -5.68 -10.76 1.55
N LEU A 89 -4.59 -10.41 0.87
CA LEU A 89 -4.40 -9.07 0.31
C LEU A 89 -5.47 -8.73 -0.73
N GLU A 90 -5.74 -9.63 -1.67
CA GLU A 90 -6.84 -9.49 -2.65
C GLU A 90 -8.18 -9.30 -1.96
N GLY A 91 -8.48 -10.08 -0.91
CA GLY A 91 -9.70 -9.95 -0.13
C GLY A 91 -9.82 -8.60 0.57
N VAL A 92 -8.74 -8.07 1.15
CA VAL A 92 -8.72 -6.73 1.76
C VAL A 92 -9.03 -5.67 0.71
N PHE A 93 -8.34 -5.69 -0.44
CA PHE A 93 -8.58 -4.70 -1.49
C PHE A 93 -9.94 -4.87 -2.18
N PHE A 94 -10.45 -6.09 -2.26
CA PHE A 94 -11.81 -6.38 -2.72
C PHE A 94 -12.84 -5.73 -1.79
N ILE A 95 -12.72 -5.91 -0.48
CA ILE A 95 -13.59 -5.25 0.49
C ILE A 95 -13.52 -3.72 0.33
N ILE A 96 -12.32 -3.15 0.20
CA ILE A 96 -12.16 -1.70 -0.02
C ILE A 96 -12.84 -1.26 -1.32
N SER A 97 -12.77 -2.06 -2.39
CA SER A 97 -13.41 -1.76 -3.67
C SER A 97 -14.94 -1.70 -3.60
N GLU A 98 -15.56 -2.49 -2.72
CA GLU A 98 -17.02 -2.42 -2.50
C GLU A 98 -17.46 -1.07 -1.91
N TYR A 99 -16.57 -0.38 -1.19
CA TYR A 99 -16.83 0.94 -0.61
C TYR A 99 -16.32 2.09 -1.46
N SER A 100 -15.52 1.81 -2.48
CA SER A 100 -14.87 2.83 -3.31
C SER A 100 -14.64 2.33 -4.72
N GLU A 101 -15.25 2.99 -5.69
CA GLU A 101 -15.02 2.74 -7.12
C GLU A 101 -13.57 3.02 -7.57
N ALA A 102 -12.75 3.61 -6.69
CA ALA A 102 -11.33 3.88 -6.93
C ALA A 102 -10.46 2.62 -6.81
N PHE A 103 -10.91 1.58 -6.12
CA PHE A 103 -10.14 0.36 -5.93
C PHE A 103 -10.72 -0.77 -6.76
N SER A 104 -9.85 -1.65 -7.26
CA SER A 104 -10.26 -2.93 -7.82
C SER A 104 -9.16 -3.96 -7.57
N ALA A 105 -9.57 -5.21 -7.33
CA ALA A 105 -8.67 -6.33 -7.13
C ALA A 105 -9.12 -7.51 -7.99
N LYS A 106 -8.27 -7.97 -8.89
CA LYS A 106 -8.57 -9.12 -9.77
C LYS A 106 -7.29 -9.75 -10.30
N ASP A 107 -7.27 -11.09 -10.39
CA ASP A 107 -6.22 -11.86 -11.06
C ASP A 107 -4.80 -11.46 -10.60
N PHE A 108 -4.58 -11.39 -9.28
CA PHE A 108 -3.32 -10.99 -8.65
C PHE A 108 -2.94 -9.52 -8.84
N GLU A 109 -3.77 -8.70 -9.49
CA GLU A 109 -3.55 -7.28 -9.63
C GLU A 109 -4.47 -6.47 -8.72
N ILE A 110 -3.90 -5.44 -8.10
CA ILE A 110 -4.66 -4.37 -7.43
C ILE A 110 -4.47 -3.11 -8.27
N LEU A 111 -5.59 -2.48 -8.60
CA LEU A 111 -5.61 -1.21 -9.30
C LEU A 111 -6.27 -0.16 -8.40
N ILE A 112 -5.58 0.97 -8.23
CA ILE A 112 -6.08 2.17 -7.56
C ILE A 112 -6.16 3.29 -8.60
N ASP A 113 -7.36 3.78 -8.87
CA ASP A 113 -7.66 4.85 -9.80
C ASP A 113 -7.91 6.14 -9.02
N PHE A 114 -6.93 7.04 -9.04
CA PHE A 114 -6.96 8.29 -8.28
C PHE A 114 -8.06 9.24 -8.78
N SER A 115 -8.45 9.14 -10.05
CA SER A 115 -9.52 9.96 -10.62
C SER A 115 -10.91 9.67 -10.03
N LYS A 116 -11.05 8.52 -9.38
CA LYS A 116 -12.29 8.09 -8.73
C LYS A 116 -12.22 8.21 -7.21
N MET A 117 -11.09 8.61 -6.64
CA MET A 117 -10.99 8.90 -5.22
C MET A 117 -11.81 10.16 -4.92
N ARG A 118 -12.97 9.99 -4.30
CA ARG A 118 -13.73 11.11 -3.76
C ARG A 118 -13.14 11.49 -2.41
N ILE A 119 -12.28 12.50 -2.40
CA ILE A 119 -11.79 13.09 -1.16
C ILE A 119 -12.71 14.26 -0.80
N ASN A 120 -12.59 14.79 0.42
CA ASN A 120 -13.35 15.97 0.83
C ASN A 120 -13.09 17.12 -0.17
N PRO A 121 -14.11 17.88 -0.62
CA PRO A 121 -13.95 18.94 -1.64
C PRO A 121 -12.87 19.99 -1.33
N ILE A 122 -12.62 20.27 -0.04
CA ILE A 122 -11.57 21.19 0.40
C ILE A 122 -10.17 20.57 0.17
N ILE A 123 -10.06 19.25 0.40
CA ILE A 123 -8.83 18.50 0.19
C ILE A 123 -8.59 18.29 -1.30
N ASP A 124 -9.62 18.00 -2.10
CA ASP A 124 -9.52 17.91 -3.57
C ASP A 124 -8.91 19.18 -4.16
N SER A 125 -9.40 20.36 -3.77
CA SER A 125 -8.85 21.64 -4.23
C SER A 125 -7.37 21.83 -3.89
N ILE A 126 -6.90 21.27 -2.78
CA ILE A 126 -5.50 21.34 -2.38
C ILE A 126 -4.68 20.34 -3.20
N LEU A 127 -5.19 19.12 -3.39
CA LEU A 127 -4.52 18.07 -4.16
C LEU A 127 -4.37 18.43 -5.65
N LYS A 128 -5.33 19.18 -6.24
CA LYS A 128 -5.19 19.77 -7.59
C LYS A 128 -3.93 20.57 -7.80
N SER A 129 -3.48 21.24 -6.74
CA SER A 129 -2.29 22.07 -6.80
C SER A 129 -1.01 21.28 -6.56
N ILE A 130 -1.06 19.96 -6.38
CA ILE A 130 0.09 19.14 -5.96
C ILE A 130 0.39 18.09 -7.02
N LYS A 131 1.53 18.25 -7.69
CA LYS A 131 2.05 17.29 -8.65
C LYS A 131 2.99 16.29 -7.98
N ILE A 132 2.86 15.01 -8.31
CA ILE A 132 3.88 14.00 -7.98
C ILE A 132 5.03 14.17 -8.98
N THR A 133 6.18 14.62 -8.48
CA THR A 133 7.39 14.76 -9.29
C THR A 133 8.24 13.49 -9.26
N GLU A 134 8.16 12.74 -8.16
CA GLU A 134 8.96 11.54 -7.97
C GLU A 134 8.28 10.60 -6.97
N LEU A 135 8.30 9.30 -7.28
CA LEU A 135 7.90 8.23 -6.38
C LEU A 135 8.94 7.11 -6.49
N ILE A 136 9.73 6.91 -5.43
CA ILE A 136 10.87 5.98 -5.41
C ILE A 136 10.77 5.05 -4.19
N LEU A 137 11.09 3.78 -4.42
CA LEU A 137 11.38 2.79 -3.38
C LEU A 137 12.89 2.53 -3.42
N LYS A 138 13.62 2.94 -2.39
CA LYS A 138 15.07 2.75 -2.30
C LYS A 138 15.50 2.69 -0.85
N GLU A 139 16.50 1.85 -0.54
CA GLU A 139 17.14 1.82 0.78
C GLU A 139 16.16 1.64 1.97
N GLY A 140 15.11 0.82 1.81
CA GLY A 140 14.12 0.60 2.86
C GLY A 140 13.18 1.78 3.10
N ARG A 141 13.06 2.68 2.12
CA ARG A 141 12.24 3.89 2.21
C ARG A 141 11.39 4.10 0.96
N PHE A 142 10.21 4.63 1.19
CA PHE A 142 9.34 5.21 0.20
C PHE A 142 9.55 6.72 0.19
N GLU A 143 10.00 7.25 -0.94
CA GLU A 143 10.17 8.68 -1.16
C GLU A 143 9.10 9.18 -2.14
N LEU A 144 8.36 10.20 -1.71
CA LEU A 144 7.38 10.89 -2.53
C LEU A 144 7.74 12.38 -2.58
N SER A 145 8.13 12.86 -3.75
CA SER A 145 8.43 14.27 -3.98
C SER A 145 7.23 14.94 -4.63
N LEU A 146 6.74 16.00 -3.99
CA LEU A 146 5.56 16.74 -4.38
C LEU A 146 5.92 18.19 -4.69
N GLU A 147 5.36 18.74 -5.77
CA GLU A 147 5.54 20.13 -6.18
C GLU A 147 4.20 20.85 -6.24
N LEU A 148 4.15 22.06 -5.67
CA LEU A 148 2.99 22.93 -5.79
C LEU A 148 2.93 23.57 -7.19
N MET A 149 1.93 23.18 -7.97
CA MET A 149 1.52 23.82 -9.22
C MET A 149 0.89 25.19 -8.93
N LYS A 150 1.20 26.17 -9.77
CA LYS A 150 0.68 27.55 -9.67
C LYS A 150 -0.77 27.67 -10.10
#